data_AF-A0A0J6RWN3-F1
#
_entry.id   AF-A0A0J6RWN3-F1
#
_cell.length_a   1.000
_cell.length_b   1.000
_cell.length_c   1.000
_cell.angle_alpha   90.00
_cell.angle_beta   90.00
_cell.angle_gamma   90.00
#
_symmetry.space_group_name_H-M   'P 1'
#
loop_
_entity.id
_entity.type
_entity.pdbx_description
1 polymer ?
#
loop_
_entity_poly.entity_id
_entity_poly.type
_entity_poly.pdbx_seq_one_letter_code
_entity_poly.pdbx_strand_id
1 'polypeptide(L)'
;MCIRDRPGATAATDLARLGRRVLLLDRAGRIKPCGGAIPPRLIRDFAIPDELLVAKIRSARMVSPRERAVDMPVGDGFVGMVDRGPFDEWLRNRAALAGAERVTGTYLRLTRDGDGPVTVHYRGADGTEARVRARLVIGADGANSAVGRQEIPTHARMRQVFAYHEIVRTPRAGAFE
;
A
#
# COMPACT_ATOMS: atom_id res chain seq x y z
N MET A 1 -7.87 -12.09 -8.63
CA MET A 1 -6.97 -12.20 -7.48
C MET A 1 -6.13 -10.93 -7.41
N CYS A 2 -6.10 -10.28 -6.26
CA CYS A 2 -5.32 -9.07 -6.03
C CYS A 2 -4.09 -9.42 -5.18
N ILE A 3 -2.90 -9.02 -5.64
CA ILE A 3 -1.65 -9.35 -4.97
C ILE A 3 -1.06 -8.05 -4.40
N ARG A 4 -1.24 -7.86 -3.08
CA ARG A 4 -0.53 -6.93 -2.16
C ARG A 4 -0.87 -5.42 -2.23
N ASP A 5 -0.60 -4.73 -1.10
CA ASP A 5 -0.60 -3.27 -0.83
C ASP A 5 -1.96 -2.54 -0.89
N ARG A 6 -1.96 -1.25 -0.49
CA ARG A 6 -3.13 -0.36 -0.47
C ARG A 6 -3.95 -0.38 -1.76
N PRO A 7 -3.35 -0.27 -2.97
CA PRO A 7 -4.12 -0.34 -4.22
C PRO A 7 -4.79 -1.70 -4.42
N GLY A 8 -4.14 -2.80 -3.96
CA GLY A 8 -4.69 -4.15 -4.03
C GLY A 8 -5.91 -4.33 -3.13
N ALA A 9 -5.90 -3.77 -1.92
CA ALA A 9 -7.04 -3.81 -1.00
C ALA A 9 -8.22 -2.96 -1.50
N THR A 10 -7.94 -1.77 -2.04
CA THR A 10 -8.97 -0.93 -2.69
C THR A 10 -9.59 -1.64 -3.90
N ALA A 11 -8.77 -2.15 -4.82
CA ALA A 11 -9.26 -2.88 -5.99
C ALA A 11 -10.06 -4.14 -5.58
N ALA A 12 -9.64 -4.84 -4.53
CA ALA A 12 -10.37 -5.99 -4.01
C ALA A 12 -11.74 -5.59 -3.47
N THR A 13 -11.83 -4.46 -2.76
CA THR A 13 -13.11 -3.91 -2.26
C THR A 13 -14.06 -3.62 -3.41
N ASP A 14 -13.59 -2.90 -4.43
CA ASP A 14 -14.43 -2.50 -5.56
C ASP A 14 -14.92 -3.70 -6.37
N LEU A 15 -14.03 -4.66 -6.66
CA LEU A 15 -14.39 -5.88 -7.36
C LEU A 15 -15.37 -6.76 -6.56
N ALA A 16 -15.19 -6.85 -5.23
CA ALA A 16 -16.09 -7.62 -4.38
C ALA A 16 -17.48 -6.98 -4.31
N ARG A 17 -17.57 -5.64 -4.23
CA ARG A 17 -18.84 -4.89 -4.32
C ARG A 17 -19.57 -5.09 -5.65
N LEU A 18 -18.84 -5.35 -6.72
CA LEU A 18 -19.39 -5.72 -8.03
C LEU A 18 -19.79 -7.21 -8.13
N GLY A 19 -19.81 -7.94 -7.01
CA GLY A 19 -20.21 -9.35 -6.96
C GLY A 19 -19.18 -10.33 -7.55
N ARG A 20 -17.92 -9.91 -7.71
CA ARG A 20 -16.87 -10.81 -8.21
C ARG A 20 -16.31 -11.65 -7.07
N ARG A 21 -15.94 -12.90 -7.37
CA ARG A 21 -15.15 -13.73 -6.45
C ARG A 21 -13.70 -13.23 -6.44
N VAL A 22 -13.29 -12.65 -5.31
CA VAL A 22 -11.99 -12.00 -5.15
C VAL A 22 -11.23 -12.67 -4.03
N LEU A 23 -9.97 -13.00 -4.29
CA LEU A 23 -8.98 -13.36 -3.28
C LEU A 23 -7.93 -12.25 -3.23
N LEU A 24 -7.67 -11.72 -2.04
CA LEU A 24 -6.64 -10.75 -1.70
C LEU A 24 -5.50 -11.45 -0.96
N LEU A 25 -4.34 -11.56 -1.63
CA LEU A 25 -3.12 -12.15 -1.07
C LEU A 25 -2.18 -11.05 -0.59
N ASP A 26 -1.86 -11.03 0.70
CA ASP A 26 -0.96 -10.04 1.30
C ASP A 26 -0.05 -10.64 2.39
N ARG A 27 1.11 -10.02 2.63
CA ARG A 27 1.97 -10.36 3.78
C ARG A 27 1.52 -9.50 4.96
N ALA A 28 0.78 -10.08 5.90
CA ALA A 28 0.33 -9.38 7.10
C ALA A 28 1.50 -8.78 7.89
N GLY A 29 1.24 -7.68 8.61
CA GLY A 29 2.18 -7.09 9.57
C GLY A 29 3.37 -6.29 8.99
N ARG A 30 3.53 -6.20 7.67
CA ARG A 30 4.61 -5.40 7.07
C ARG A 30 4.20 -3.94 6.89
N ILE A 31 4.78 -3.04 7.66
CA ILE A 31 4.65 -1.59 7.48
C ILE A 31 5.68 -1.12 6.43
N LYS A 32 5.22 -0.44 5.37
CA LYS A 32 6.13 0.23 4.42
C LYS A 32 6.56 1.59 5.00
N PRO A 33 7.86 1.95 4.99
CA PRO A 33 8.32 3.27 5.41
C PRO A 33 7.80 4.32 4.44
N CYS A 34 6.81 5.09 4.87
CA CYS A 34 6.14 6.13 4.10
C CYS A 34 5.67 7.18 5.09
N GLY A 35 5.78 8.45 4.74
CA GLY A 35 5.41 9.55 5.63
C GLY A 35 3.93 9.61 5.99
N GLY A 36 3.05 8.77 5.42
CA GLY A 36 1.64 8.70 5.82
C GLY A 36 0.77 9.87 5.34
N ALA A 37 1.32 10.82 4.60
CA ALA A 37 0.56 11.93 4.04
C ALA A 37 -0.42 11.47 2.95
N ILE A 38 -1.70 11.81 3.10
CA ILE A 38 -2.77 11.59 2.14
C ILE A 38 -3.51 12.90 1.83
N PRO A 39 -3.77 13.20 0.54
CA PRO A 39 -4.42 14.46 0.16
C PRO A 39 -5.92 14.46 0.51
N PRO A 40 -6.54 15.64 0.69
CA PRO A 40 -7.98 15.77 0.98
C PRO A 40 -8.86 15.03 -0.02
N ARG A 41 -8.49 15.04 -1.30
CA ARG A 41 -9.20 14.33 -2.36
C ARG A 41 -9.24 12.82 -2.13
N LEU A 42 -8.15 12.21 -1.66
CA LEU A 42 -8.11 10.78 -1.34
C LEU A 42 -9.05 10.47 -0.18
N ILE A 43 -9.02 11.30 0.88
CA ILE A 43 -9.90 11.15 2.04
C ILE A 43 -11.37 11.11 1.61
N ARG A 44 -11.77 12.08 0.78
CA ARG A 44 -13.13 12.16 0.24
C ARG A 44 -13.46 10.99 -0.70
N ASP A 45 -12.67 10.80 -1.75
CA ASP A 45 -12.99 9.87 -2.85
C ASP A 45 -13.01 8.41 -2.35
N PHE A 46 -12.24 8.08 -1.30
CA PHE A 46 -12.23 6.76 -0.68
C PHE A 46 -12.98 6.69 0.65
N ALA A 47 -13.73 7.73 1.04
CA ALA A 47 -14.46 7.79 2.30
C ALA A 47 -13.62 7.27 3.48
N ILE A 48 -12.43 7.86 3.67
CA ILE A 48 -11.52 7.53 4.77
C ILE A 48 -12.07 8.16 6.05
N PRO A 49 -12.33 7.38 7.11
CA PRO A 49 -12.79 7.89 8.40
C PRO A 49 -11.80 8.87 9.02
N ASP A 50 -12.32 9.91 9.67
CA ASP A 50 -11.49 10.94 10.33
C ASP A 50 -10.65 10.36 11.47
N GLU A 51 -11.16 9.32 12.16
CA GLU A 51 -10.46 8.59 13.23
C GLU A 51 -9.17 7.89 12.79
N LEU A 52 -8.96 7.66 11.50
CA LEU A 52 -7.71 7.11 10.97
C LEU A 52 -6.65 8.20 10.74
N LEU A 53 -7.03 9.49 10.84
CA LEU A 53 -6.12 10.61 10.68
C LEU A 53 -5.45 10.92 12.01
N VAL A 54 -4.16 10.62 12.11
CA VAL A 54 -3.36 10.90 13.31
C VAL A 54 -2.93 12.37 13.40
N ALA A 55 -2.95 13.10 12.28
CA ALA A 55 -2.72 14.54 12.25
C ALA A 55 -3.34 15.18 10.99
N LYS A 56 -3.59 16.50 11.06
CA LYS A 56 -4.06 17.33 9.95
C LYS A 56 -3.07 18.47 9.74
N ILE A 57 -2.30 18.40 8.66
CA ILE A 57 -1.20 19.33 8.35
C ILE A 57 -1.72 20.48 7.49
N ARG A 58 -1.42 21.71 7.89
CA ARG A 58 -1.82 22.94 7.18
C ARG A 58 -0.68 23.62 6.42
N SER A 59 0.56 23.26 6.70
CA SER A 59 1.73 23.77 5.99
C SER A 59 2.85 22.74 6.00
N ALA A 60 3.68 22.77 4.96
CA ALA A 60 4.97 22.11 4.93
C ALA A 60 6.05 23.17 4.74
N ARG A 61 7.24 22.95 5.30
CA ARG A 61 8.40 23.83 5.10
C ARG A 61 9.49 23.07 4.37
N MET A 62 9.97 23.61 3.26
CA MET A 62 11.19 23.13 2.61
C MET A 62 12.37 23.94 3.13
N VAL A 63 13.40 23.26 3.62
CA VAL A 63 14.65 23.90 4.05
C VAL A 63 15.79 23.36 3.17
N SER A 64 16.54 24.27 2.54
CA SER A 64 17.70 23.91 1.73
C SER A 64 18.93 23.61 2.61
N PRO A 65 19.97 22.93 2.09
CA PRO A 65 21.24 22.77 2.80
C PRO A 65 21.97 24.07 3.12
N ARG A 66 21.57 25.19 2.49
CA ARG A 66 22.07 26.55 2.80
C ARG A 66 21.11 27.31 3.73
N GLU A 67 20.28 26.59 4.48
CA GLU A 67 19.30 27.11 5.45
C GLU A 67 18.22 28.06 4.89
N ARG A 68 18.14 28.21 3.57
CA ARG A 68 17.01 28.91 2.95
C ARG A 68 15.73 28.12 3.18
N ALA A 69 14.70 28.76 3.72
CA ALA A 69 13.40 28.15 3.97
C ALA A 69 12.33 28.71 3.02
N VAL A 70 11.41 27.84 2.60
CA VAL A 70 10.18 28.22 1.90
C VAL A 70 9.03 27.50 2.56
N ASP A 71 8.04 28.27 3.02
CA ASP A 71 6.79 27.74 3.55
C ASP A 71 5.80 27.47 2.40
N MET A 72 5.21 26.29 2.44
CA MET A 72 4.20 25.81 1.50
C MET A 72 2.89 25.60 2.27
N PRO A 73 2.03 26.62 2.36
CA PRO A 73 0.70 26.46 2.94
C PRO A 73 -0.16 25.55 2.04
N VAL A 74 -1.00 24.72 2.66
CA VAL A 74 -1.92 23.82 1.94
C VAL A 74 -3.10 24.58 1.31
N GLY A 75 -3.37 25.81 1.77
CA GLY A 75 -4.54 26.60 1.39
C GLY A 75 -5.76 26.22 2.23
N ASP A 76 -6.94 26.22 1.61
CA ASP A 76 -8.19 25.82 2.27
C ASP A 76 -8.22 24.30 2.49
N GLY A 77 -8.01 23.86 3.73
CA GLY A 77 -8.12 22.45 4.13
C GLY A 77 -6.90 21.94 4.90
N PHE A 78 -6.55 20.67 4.67
CA PHE A 78 -5.42 20.00 5.31
C PHE A 78 -4.94 18.78 4.52
N VAL A 79 -3.67 18.41 4.70
CA VAL A 79 -3.16 17.08 4.34
C VAL A 79 -3.32 16.17 5.55
N GLY A 80 -3.99 15.04 5.37
CA GLY A 80 -4.17 14.06 6.44
C GLY A 80 -2.93 13.21 6.61
N MET A 81 -2.55 12.92 7.84
CA MET A 81 -1.49 11.95 8.16
C MET A 81 -2.14 10.70 8.69
N VAL A 82 -1.69 9.53 8.25
CA VAL A 82 -2.17 8.24 8.77
C VAL A 82 -1.01 7.42 9.35
N ASP A 83 -1.30 6.67 10.42
CA ASP A 83 -0.45 5.55 10.80
C ASP A 83 -0.71 4.39 9.83
N ARG A 84 0.35 3.97 9.13
CA ARG A 84 0.28 2.95 8.08
C ARG A 84 -0.15 1.59 8.60
N GLY A 85 0.15 1.24 9.86
CA GLY A 85 -0.26 -0.05 10.42
C GLY A 85 -1.79 -0.17 10.47
N PRO A 86 -2.47 0.66 11.29
CA PRO A 86 -3.92 0.70 11.37
C PRO A 86 -4.60 1.01 10.04
N PHE A 87 -4.06 1.95 9.26
CA PHE A 87 -4.66 2.34 7.97
C PHE A 87 -4.65 1.21 6.94
N ASP A 88 -3.51 0.53 6.75
CA ASP A 88 -3.43 -0.57 5.80
C ASP A 88 -4.31 -1.75 6.25
N GLU A 89 -4.40 -2.02 7.55
CA GLU A 89 -5.29 -3.06 8.09
C GLU A 89 -6.77 -2.72 7.90
N TRP A 90 -7.14 -1.46 8.11
CA TRP A 90 -8.49 -0.97 7.83
C TRP A 90 -8.87 -1.18 6.36
N LEU A 91 -7.97 -0.92 5.41
CA LEU A 91 -8.21 -1.19 3.99
C LEU A 91 -8.43 -2.68 3.71
N ARG A 92 -7.65 -3.57 4.34
CA ARG A 92 -7.83 -5.03 4.20
C ARG A 92 -9.16 -5.49 4.79
N ASN A 93 -9.51 -4.99 5.97
CA ASN A 93 -10.80 -5.28 6.61
C ASN A 93 -11.97 -4.81 5.75
N ARG A 94 -11.86 -3.61 5.16
CA ARG A 94 -12.87 -3.11 4.22
C ARG A 94 -13.06 -4.04 3.01
N ALA A 95 -11.99 -4.59 2.45
CA ALA A 95 -12.10 -5.56 1.36
C ALA A 95 -12.82 -6.85 1.80
N ALA A 96 -12.51 -7.36 2.99
CA ALA A 96 -13.19 -8.53 3.55
C ALA A 96 -14.67 -8.29 3.80
N LEU A 97 -15.01 -7.14 4.40
CA LEU A 97 -16.41 -6.74 4.63
C LEU A 97 -17.20 -6.59 3.32
N ALA A 98 -16.53 -6.25 2.21
CA ALA A 98 -17.12 -6.22 0.88
C ALA A 98 -17.27 -7.60 0.22
N GLY A 99 -16.74 -8.68 0.83
CA GLY A 99 -16.84 -10.06 0.33
C GLY A 99 -15.56 -10.62 -0.31
N ALA A 100 -14.42 -9.93 -0.20
CA ALA A 100 -13.14 -10.49 -0.66
C ALA A 100 -12.58 -11.49 0.35
N GLU A 101 -12.11 -12.65 -0.12
CA GLU A 101 -11.39 -13.61 0.69
C GLU A 101 -9.96 -13.11 0.95
N ARG A 102 -9.57 -13.02 2.23
CA ARG A 102 -8.22 -12.62 2.62
C ARG A 102 -7.35 -13.85 2.86
N VAL A 103 -6.19 -13.86 2.21
CA VAL A 103 -5.16 -14.88 2.45
C VAL A 103 -3.86 -14.20 2.86
N THR A 104 -3.34 -14.59 4.02
CA THR A 104 -2.01 -14.20 4.46
C THR A 104 -0.98 -15.12 3.83
N GLY A 105 -0.10 -14.56 3.00
CA GLY A 105 0.90 -15.36 2.32
C GLY A 105 1.83 -14.57 1.42
N THR A 106 2.75 -15.31 0.81
CA THR A 106 3.79 -14.79 -0.07
C THR A 106 3.61 -15.35 -1.47
N TYR A 107 3.36 -14.48 -2.44
CA TYR A 107 3.46 -14.83 -3.86
C TYR A 107 4.81 -15.49 -4.20
N LEU A 108 4.76 -16.57 -4.98
CA LEU A 108 5.94 -17.28 -5.49
C LEU A 108 6.09 -17.11 -7.00
N ARG A 109 5.07 -17.51 -7.78
CA ARG A 109 5.10 -17.51 -9.25
C ARG A 109 3.70 -17.61 -9.84
N LEU A 110 3.56 -17.23 -11.12
CA LEU A 110 2.41 -17.57 -11.96
C LEU A 110 2.76 -18.72 -12.92
N THR A 111 1.79 -19.56 -13.24
CA THR A 111 1.90 -20.54 -14.34
C THR A 111 0.64 -20.53 -15.19
N ARG A 112 0.76 -20.90 -16.47
CA ARG A 112 -0.35 -21.00 -17.43
C ARG A 112 -0.30 -22.36 -18.10
N ASP A 113 -1.43 -23.07 -18.06
CA ASP A 113 -1.62 -24.32 -18.81
C ASP A 113 -2.36 -23.94 -20.10
N GLY A 114 -1.63 -23.47 -21.11
CA GLY A 114 -2.20 -22.92 -22.36
C GLY A 114 -2.94 -21.58 -22.17
N ASP A 115 -4.01 -21.35 -22.94
CA ASP A 115 -4.83 -20.12 -22.91
C ASP A 115 -5.83 -20.07 -21.73
N GLY A 116 -5.70 -21.00 -20.78
CA GLY A 116 -6.60 -21.12 -19.63
C GLY A 116 -6.36 -20.09 -18.51
N PRO A 117 -7.10 -20.22 -17.40
CA PRO A 117 -6.90 -19.39 -16.21
C PRO A 117 -5.48 -19.46 -15.69
N VAL A 118 -4.94 -18.34 -15.23
CA VAL A 118 -3.62 -18.30 -14.60
C VAL A 118 -3.67 -18.97 -13.23
N THR A 119 -2.68 -19.81 -12.95
CA THR A 119 -2.48 -20.40 -11.62
C THR A 119 -1.48 -19.56 -10.84
N VAL A 120 -1.91 -19.07 -9.67
CA VAL A 120 -1.07 -18.33 -8.74
C VAL A 120 -0.57 -19.27 -7.67
N HIS A 121 0.75 -19.41 -7.58
CA HIS A 121 1.43 -20.16 -6.54
C HIS A 121 1.87 -19.20 -5.44
N TYR A 122 1.56 -19.54 -4.19
CA TYR A 122 1.95 -18.75 -3.04
C TYR A 122 2.31 -19.65 -1.86
N ARG A 123 3.08 -19.13 -0.93
CA ARG A 123 3.39 -19.77 0.34
C ARG A 123 2.51 -19.17 1.43
N GLY A 124 1.74 -20.01 2.12
CA GLY A 124 0.89 -19.62 3.25
C GLY A 124 1.70 -19.11 4.43
N ALA A 125 1.00 -18.55 5.43
CA ALA A 125 1.61 -18.09 6.68
C ALA A 125 2.26 -19.23 7.49
N ASP A 126 1.74 -20.45 7.33
CA ASP A 126 2.25 -21.71 7.89
C ASP A 126 3.48 -22.26 7.14
N GLY A 127 3.91 -21.60 6.06
CA GLY A 127 5.03 -22.01 5.23
C GLY A 127 4.67 -23.03 4.14
N THR A 128 3.42 -23.50 4.05
CA THR A 128 3.01 -24.47 3.04
C THR A 128 2.82 -23.81 1.67
N GLU A 129 3.17 -24.51 0.59
CA GLU A 129 2.85 -24.03 -0.76
C GLU A 129 1.39 -24.36 -1.09
N ALA A 130 0.69 -23.34 -1.59
CA ALA A 130 -0.68 -23.44 -2.05
C ALA A 130 -0.82 -22.78 -3.42
N ARG A 131 -1.91 -23.11 -4.11
CA ARG A 131 -2.21 -22.58 -5.43
C ARG A 131 -3.67 -22.24 -5.58
N VAL A 132 -3.94 -21.20 -6.37
CA VAL A 132 -5.30 -20.78 -6.72
C VAL A 132 -5.37 -20.42 -8.21
N ARG A 133 -6.46 -20.79 -8.87
CA ARG A 133 -6.72 -20.40 -10.26
C ARG A 133 -7.50 -19.10 -10.31
N ALA A 134 -7.07 -18.19 -11.18
CA ALA A 134 -7.72 -16.91 -11.38
C ALA A 134 -7.86 -16.60 -12.88
N ARG A 135 -8.96 -15.96 -13.26
CA ARG A 135 -9.13 -15.41 -14.62
C ARG A 135 -8.35 -14.11 -14.82
N LEU A 136 -8.07 -13.41 -13.72
CA LEU A 136 -7.35 -12.14 -13.71
C LEU A 136 -6.51 -12.04 -12.44
N VAL A 137 -5.26 -11.62 -12.61
CA VAL A 137 -4.33 -11.29 -11.53
C VAL A 137 -4.00 -9.81 -11.61
N ILE A 138 -4.20 -9.10 -10.50
CA ILE A 138 -3.80 -7.71 -10.34
C ILE A 138 -2.53 -7.70 -9.48
N GLY A 139 -1.39 -7.39 -10.11
CA GLY A 139 -0.12 -7.21 -9.43
C GLY A 139 -0.04 -5.82 -8.79
N ALA A 140 -0.26 -5.74 -7.48
CA ALA A 140 -0.22 -4.51 -6.69
C ALA A 140 0.90 -4.57 -5.62
N ASP A 141 1.94 -5.35 -5.86
CA ASP A 141 2.99 -5.70 -4.89
C ASP A 141 4.13 -4.68 -4.72
N GLY A 142 3.92 -3.46 -5.22
CA GLY A 142 4.77 -2.29 -5.02
C GLY A 142 6.01 -2.23 -5.91
N ALA A 143 6.90 -1.27 -5.65
CA ALA A 143 8.07 -1.01 -6.51
C ALA A 143 8.98 -2.22 -6.74
N ASN A 144 9.11 -3.11 -5.75
CA ASN A 144 9.86 -4.37 -5.85
C ASN A 144 8.97 -5.55 -6.27
N SER A 145 8.05 -5.33 -7.20
CA SER A 145 7.03 -6.29 -7.63
C SER A 145 7.63 -7.58 -8.18
N ALA A 146 7.28 -8.71 -7.58
CA ALA A 146 7.60 -10.04 -8.08
C ALA A 146 6.69 -10.45 -9.23
N VAL A 147 5.41 -10.05 -9.18
CA VAL A 147 4.46 -10.27 -10.28
C VAL A 147 4.91 -9.52 -11.53
N GLY A 148 5.26 -8.25 -11.38
CA GLY A 148 5.74 -7.40 -12.45
C GLY A 148 7.05 -7.90 -13.05
N ARG A 149 8.00 -8.37 -12.22
CA ARG A 149 9.24 -9.00 -12.74
C ARG A 149 8.97 -10.21 -13.63
N GLN A 150 7.93 -10.99 -13.32
CA GLN A 150 7.58 -12.17 -14.09
C GLN A 150 6.80 -11.83 -15.37
N GLU A 151 5.87 -10.88 -15.30
CA GLU A 151 4.86 -10.68 -16.35
C GLU A 151 5.10 -9.44 -17.23
N ILE A 152 5.98 -8.53 -16.83
CA ILE A 152 6.26 -7.29 -17.56
C ILE A 152 7.70 -7.33 -18.09
N PRO A 153 7.91 -7.52 -19.41
CA PRO A 153 9.25 -7.70 -20.00
C PRO A 153 10.24 -6.56 -19.68
N THR A 154 9.73 -5.34 -19.53
CA THR A 154 10.55 -4.15 -19.25
C THR A 154 10.68 -3.82 -17.77
N HIS A 155 10.16 -4.66 -16.86
CA HIS A 155 10.19 -4.37 -15.42
C HIS A 155 11.61 -4.15 -14.90
N ALA A 156 12.58 -4.90 -15.42
CA ALA A 156 13.98 -4.76 -15.03
C ALA A 156 14.56 -3.36 -15.29
N ARG A 157 13.93 -2.57 -16.18
CA ARG A 157 14.34 -1.19 -16.51
C ARG A 157 13.70 -0.14 -15.60
N MET A 158 12.79 -0.52 -14.70
CA MET A 158 12.15 0.44 -13.80
C MET A 158 13.16 1.04 -12.84
N ARG A 159 13.22 2.37 -12.81
CA ARG A 159 14.02 3.11 -11.84
C ARG A 159 13.34 3.03 -10.48
N GLN A 160 14.12 2.64 -9.47
CA GLN A 160 13.67 2.53 -8.10
C GLN A 160 14.43 3.53 -7.24
N VAL A 161 13.74 4.08 -6.25
CA VAL A 161 14.35 4.94 -5.23
C VAL A 161 14.22 4.24 -3.89
N PHE A 162 15.27 4.33 -3.08
CA PHE A 162 15.25 3.85 -1.72
C PHE A 162 14.79 4.98 -0.81
N ALA A 163 13.77 4.70 0.01
CA ALA A 163 13.37 5.57 1.08
C ALA A 163 13.90 4.99 2.40
N TYR A 164 14.59 5.83 3.16
CA TYR A 164 14.97 5.55 4.53
C TYR A 164 14.08 6.38 5.46
N HIS A 165 13.71 5.80 6.60
CA HIS A 165 12.94 6.48 7.63
C HIS A 165 13.68 6.28 8.95
N GLU A 166 13.98 7.40 9.60
CA GLU A 166 14.55 7.46 10.94
C GLU A 166 13.59 8.17 11.87
N ILE A 167 13.45 7.64 13.09
CA ILE A 167 12.72 8.30 14.16
C ILE A 167 13.77 8.93 15.07
N VAL A 168 13.93 10.24 14.97
CA VAL A 168 14.86 11.02 15.80
C VAL A 168 14.13 11.61 17.00
N ARG A 169 14.75 11.54 18.18
CA ARG A 169 14.21 12.18 19.39
C ARG A 169 14.40 13.68 19.28
N THR A 170 13.36 14.45 19.57
CA THR A 170 13.47 15.91 19.69
C THR A 170 14.50 16.27 20.76
N PRO A 171 15.50 17.12 20.46
CA PRO A 171 16.45 17.61 21.45
C PRO A 171 15.72 18.32 22.61
N ARG A 172 16.30 18.29 23.82
CA ARG A 172 15.77 19.07 24.94
C ARG A 172 15.85 20.56 24.60
N ALA A 173 14.86 21.35 25.04
CA ALA A 173 14.93 22.80 24.90
C ALA A 173 16.25 23.34 25.49
N GLY A 174 16.96 24.20 24.75
CA GLY A 174 18.27 24.75 25.15
C GLY A 174 19.49 23.90 24.77
N ALA A 175 19.34 22.78 24.06
CA ALA A 175 20.47 21.91 23.69
C ALA A 175 21.43 22.48 22.62
N PHE A 176 21.14 23.67 22.07
CA PHE A 176 21.93 24.33 21.03
C PHE A 176 22.21 25.82 21.35
N GLU A 177 22.16 26.21 22.63
CA GLU A 177 22.72 27.49 23.08
C GLU A 177 24.25 27.41 23.18
#